data_AF-A0ABD0PWE6-F1
#
_entry.id   AF-A0ABD0PWE6-F1
#
_cell.length_a   1.000
_cell.length_b   1.000
_cell.length_c   1.000
_cell.angle_alpha   90.00
_cell.angle_beta   90.00
_cell.angle_gamma   90.00
#
_symmetry.space_group_name_H-M   'P 1'
#
loop_
_entity.id
_entity.type
_entity.pdbx_description
1 polymer ?
#
loop_
_entity_poly.entity_id
_entity_poly.type
_entity_poly.pdbx_seq_one_letter_code
_entity_poly.pdbx_strand_id
1 'polypeptide(L)'
;STQVNRQVADLEADVTAALEGVRMVRGTMGRVLAAWDSYSDIYTSLRAWLEQGPHGHRHGQRTEVTLSVMSEWSSRQTHLNEVANYLTEVTDPQTSCTISDELCKINLLWADFAKTA
;
A
#
# COMPACT_ATOMS: atom_id res chain seq x y z
N SER A 1 -52.43 17.63 0.38
CA SER A 1 -51.70 17.07 1.53
C SER A 1 -50.95 15.78 1.20
N THR A 2 -51.53 14.82 0.46
CA THR A 2 -50.89 13.51 0.16
C THR A 2 -49.67 13.58 -0.77
N GLN A 3 -49.68 14.47 -1.76
CA GLN A 3 -48.54 14.64 -2.68
C GLN A 3 -47.30 15.20 -1.98
N VAL A 4 -47.49 16.23 -1.14
CA VAL A 4 -46.40 16.82 -0.34
C VAL A 4 -45.82 15.78 0.62
N ASN A 5 -46.65 14.97 1.27
CA ASN A 5 -46.17 13.90 2.15
C ASN A 5 -45.35 12.84 1.42
N ARG A 6 -45.70 12.49 0.17
CA ARG A 6 -44.89 11.57 -0.65
C ARG A 6 -43.55 12.18 -1.02
N GLN A 7 -43.55 13.45 -1.45
CA GLN A 7 -42.32 14.16 -1.79
C GLN A 7 -41.35 14.26 -0.60
N VAL A 8 -41.87 14.47 0.62
CA VAL A 8 -41.06 14.47 1.83
C VAL A 8 -40.46 13.09 2.10
N ALA A 9 -41.25 12.02 1.99
CA ALA A 9 -40.76 10.66 2.19
C ALA A 9 -39.69 10.25 1.16
N ASP A 10 -39.87 10.62 -0.11
CA ASP A 10 -38.89 10.38 -1.17
C ASP A 10 -37.58 11.14 -0.88
N LEU A 11 -37.66 12.41 -0.48
CA LEU A 11 -36.50 13.20 -0.08
C LEU A 11 -35.77 12.62 1.14
N GLU A 12 -36.51 12.14 2.15
CA GLU A 12 -35.92 11.50 3.33
C GLU A 12 -35.18 10.21 2.96
N ALA A 13 -35.73 9.43 2.03
CA ALA A 13 -35.08 8.23 1.50
C ALA A 13 -33.80 8.58 0.72
N ASP A 14 -33.86 9.59 -0.14
CA ASP A 14 -32.71 10.08 -0.92
C ASP A 14 -31.60 10.60 0.00
N VAL A 15 -31.94 11.37 1.02
CA VAL A 15 -30.98 11.86 2.02
C VAL A 15 -30.33 10.69 2.77
N THR A 16 -31.11 9.69 3.14
CA THR A 16 -30.60 8.49 3.83
C THR A 16 -29.61 7.73 2.94
N ALA A 17 -29.98 7.47 1.69
CA ALA A 17 -29.12 6.81 0.72
C ALA A 17 -27.83 7.61 0.45
N ALA A 18 -27.94 8.93 0.34
CA ALA A 18 -26.78 9.81 0.16
C ALA A 18 -25.82 9.75 1.37
N LEU A 19 -26.36 9.76 2.60
CA LEU A 19 -25.56 9.65 3.82
C LEU A 19 -24.85 8.30 3.93
N GLU A 20 -25.51 7.21 3.54
CA GLU A 20 -24.90 5.88 3.46
C GLU A 20 -23.78 5.84 2.42
N GLY A 21 -24.02 6.40 1.23
CA GLY A 21 -23.01 6.54 0.19
C GLY A 21 -21.76 7.29 0.68
N VAL A 22 -21.94 8.42 1.36
CA VAL A 22 -20.83 9.20 1.94
C VAL A 22 -20.07 8.39 3.00
N ARG A 23 -20.76 7.63 3.86
CA ARG A 23 -20.11 6.78 4.87
C ARG A 23 -19.28 5.68 4.21
N MET A 24 -19.79 5.06 3.16
CA MET A 24 -19.09 4.03 2.39
C MET A 24 -17.84 4.59 1.71
N VAL A 25 -17.96 5.73 1.03
CA VAL A 25 -16.83 6.41 0.38
C VAL A 25 -15.76 6.77 1.41
N ARG A 26 -16.15 7.34 2.55
CA ARG A 26 -15.22 7.67 3.64
C ARG A 26 -14.49 6.43 4.17
N GLY A 27 -15.20 5.32 4.36
CA GLY A 27 -14.61 4.06 4.79
C GLY A 27 -13.61 3.51 3.78
N THR A 28 -13.94 3.57 2.48
CA THR A 28 -13.03 3.16 1.40
C THR A 28 -11.80 4.06 1.33
N MET A 29 -11.96 5.37 1.37
CA MET A 29 -10.84 6.32 1.40
C MET A 29 -9.92 6.08 2.60
N GLY A 30 -10.48 5.78 3.78
CA GLY A 30 -9.68 5.43 4.96
C GLY A 30 -8.79 4.20 4.75
N ARG A 31 -9.30 3.16 4.06
CA ARG A 31 -8.50 1.96 3.73
C ARG A 31 -7.42 2.28 2.68
N VAL A 32 -7.75 3.08 1.67
CA VAL A 32 -6.80 3.51 0.64
C VAL A 32 -5.66 4.33 1.26
N LEU A 33 -5.96 5.25 2.18
CA LEU A 33 -4.94 6.02 2.90
C LEU A 33 -4.04 5.11 3.75
N ALA A 34 -4.60 4.19 4.53
CA ALA A 34 -3.82 3.25 5.31
C ALA A 34 -2.90 2.38 4.43
N ALA A 35 -3.39 1.93 3.27
CA ALA A 35 -2.57 1.19 2.31
C ALA A 35 -1.42 2.03 1.73
N TRP A 36 -1.68 3.31 1.43
CA TRP A 36 -0.64 4.24 0.98
C TRP A 36 0.44 4.50 2.02
N ASP A 37 0.04 4.69 3.28
CA ASP A 37 0.98 4.87 4.39
C ASP A 37 1.89 3.64 4.54
N SER A 38 1.30 2.43 4.56
CA SER A 38 2.06 1.18 4.58
C SER A 38 2.97 1.01 3.37
N TYR A 39 2.46 1.28 2.16
CA TYR A 39 3.24 1.17 0.93
C TYR A 39 4.45 2.11 0.98
N SER A 40 4.26 3.38 1.33
CA SER A 40 5.33 4.38 1.36
C SER A 40 6.40 4.05 2.41
N ASP A 41 5.98 3.69 3.63
CA ASP A 41 6.90 3.32 4.72
C ASP A 41 7.74 2.09 4.37
N ILE A 42 7.09 1.02 3.89
CA ILE A 42 7.78 -0.23 3.59
C ILE A 42 8.66 -0.07 2.35
N TYR A 43 8.17 0.58 1.29
CA TYR A 43 8.92 0.79 0.07
C TYR A 43 10.21 1.59 0.35
N THR A 44 10.09 2.72 1.04
CA THR A 44 11.26 3.58 1.35
C THR A 44 12.25 2.86 2.26
N SER A 45 11.77 2.16 3.29
CA SER A 45 12.60 1.39 4.21
C SER A 45 13.33 0.23 3.53
N LEU A 46 12.60 -0.58 2.74
CA LEU A 46 13.16 -1.72 2.03
C LEU A 46 14.17 -1.26 0.98
N ARG A 47 13.85 -0.20 0.23
CA ARG A 47 14.76 0.38 -0.75
C ARG A 47 16.04 0.89 -0.09
N ALA A 48 15.92 1.67 0.98
CA ALA A 48 17.08 2.18 1.70
C ALA A 48 17.94 1.05 2.28
N TRP A 49 17.32 -0.03 2.75
CA TRP A 49 18.03 -1.20 3.25
C TRP A 49 18.77 -1.96 2.14
N LEU A 50 18.11 -2.18 0.99
CA LEU A 50 18.71 -2.83 -0.19
C LEU A 50 19.85 -1.99 -0.80
N GLU A 51 19.68 -0.66 -0.88
CA GLU A 51 20.70 0.26 -1.41
C GLU A 51 21.91 0.39 -0.49
N GLN A 52 21.72 0.35 0.83
CA GLN A 52 22.82 0.34 1.79
C GLN A 52 23.60 -0.97 1.77
N GLY A 53 22.92 -2.07 1.42
CA GLY A 53 23.45 -3.42 1.33
C GLY A 53 23.97 -3.97 2.68
N PRO A 54 24.07 -5.29 2.86
CA PRO A 54 24.86 -5.85 3.97
C PRO A 54 26.37 -5.59 3.82
N HIS A 55 26.77 -5.12 2.64
CA HIS A 55 28.13 -4.80 2.27
C HIS A 55 28.51 -3.34 2.48
N GLY A 56 27.61 -2.50 3.01
CA GLY A 56 27.94 -1.16 3.46
C GLY A 56 29.13 -1.24 4.42
N HIS A 57 30.31 -0.87 3.94
CA HIS A 57 31.56 -0.86 4.70
C HIS A 57 31.49 0.19 5.81
N ARG A 58 30.76 -0.09 6.88
CA ARG A 58 30.91 0.63 8.14
C ARG A 58 32.00 -0.07 8.93
N HIS A 59 33.21 0.48 8.83
CA HIS A 59 34.34 0.21 9.72
C HIS A 59 34.86 -1.24 9.77
N GLY A 60 34.91 -1.94 8.64
CA GLY A 60 35.67 -3.20 8.53
C GLY A 60 34.99 -4.44 9.12
N GLN A 61 33.73 -4.34 9.55
CA GLN A 61 32.89 -5.49 9.86
C GLN A 61 31.82 -5.66 8.78
N ARG A 62 31.93 -6.73 7.98
CA ARG A 62 30.82 -7.21 7.15
C ARG A 62 29.69 -7.56 8.11
N THR A 63 28.59 -6.81 8.09
CA THR A 63 27.42 -7.18 8.90
C THR A 63 26.75 -8.33 8.17
N GLU A 64 27.00 -9.56 8.62
CA GLU A 64 26.24 -10.72 8.13
C GLU A 64 24.76 -10.50 8.44
N VAL A 65 23.90 -10.62 7.43
CA VAL A 65 22.46 -10.56 7.64
C VAL A 65 22.05 -11.82 8.37
N THR A 66 21.57 -11.66 9.61
CA THR A 66 21.05 -12.80 10.35
C THR A 66 19.76 -13.32 9.71
N LEU A 67 19.48 -14.62 9.88
CA LEU A 67 18.22 -15.22 9.41
C LEU A 67 16.98 -14.51 9.96
N SER A 68 17.07 -13.94 11.17
CA SER A 68 16.00 -13.15 11.77
C SER A 68 15.72 -11.87 10.99
N VAL A 69 16.77 -11.13 10.62
CA VAL A 69 16.65 -9.90 9.83
C VAL A 69 16.14 -10.22 8.42
N MET A 70 16.62 -11.32 7.81
CA MET A 70 16.09 -11.80 6.53
C MET A 70 14.60 -12.11 6.59
N SER A 71 14.15 -12.80 7.65
CA SER A 71 12.74 -13.15 7.83
C SER A 71 11.86 -11.91 7.99
N GLU A 72 12.33 -10.91 8.73
CA GLU A 72 11.60 -9.64 8.88
C GLU A 72 11.42 -8.93 7.54
N TRP A 73 12.50 -8.75 6.77
CA TRP A 73 12.44 -8.07 5.48
C TRP A 73 11.65 -8.86 4.44
N SER A 74 11.68 -10.20 4.48
CA SER A 74 10.84 -11.04 3.64
C SER A 74 9.35 -10.84 3.93
N SER A 75 8.97 -10.77 5.20
CA SER A 75 7.60 -10.47 5.61
C SER A 75 7.17 -9.07 5.15
N ARG A 76 8.03 -8.05 5.32
CA ARG A 76 7.77 -6.69 4.84
C ARG A 76 7.63 -6.64 3.31
N GLN A 77 8.48 -7.35 2.57
CA GLN A 77 8.40 -7.42 1.12
C GLN A 77 7.13 -8.11 0.62
N THR A 78 6.68 -9.16 1.31
CA THR A 78 5.39 -9.80 1.04
C THR A 78 4.25 -8.81 1.25
N HIS A 79 4.25 -8.11 2.40
CA HIS A 79 3.22 -7.11 2.69
C HIS A 79 3.23 -5.95 1.70
N LEU A 80 4.41 -5.50 1.25
CA LEU A 80 4.55 -4.48 0.21
C LEU A 80 3.85 -4.90 -1.09
N ASN A 81 4.01 -6.15 -1.52
CA ASN A 81 3.34 -6.66 -2.72
C ASN A 81 1.82 -6.67 -2.56
N GLU A 82 1.33 -7.09 -1.39
CA GLU A 82 -0.11 -7.12 -1.11
C GLU A 82 -0.73 -5.72 -1.17
N VAL A 83 -0.13 -4.75 -0.48
CA VAL A 83 -0.65 -3.37 -0.47
C VAL A 83 -0.47 -2.68 -1.82
N ALA A 84 0.62 -2.96 -2.54
CA ALA A 84 0.81 -2.43 -3.89
C ALA A 84 -0.23 -2.97 -4.87
N ASN A 85 -0.52 -4.28 -4.84
CA ASN A 85 -1.57 -4.87 -5.67
C ASN A 85 -2.93 -4.25 -5.36
N TYR A 86 -3.29 -4.11 -4.08
CA TYR A 86 -4.52 -3.41 -3.69
C TYR A 86 -4.56 -1.98 -4.24
N LEU A 87 -3.48 -1.20 -4.10
CA LEU A 87 -3.42 0.17 -4.62
C LEU A 87 -3.53 0.23 -6.15
N THR A 88 -2.94 -0.72 -6.88
CA THR A 88 -3.07 -0.77 -8.35
C THR A 88 -4.50 -1.02 -8.82
N GLU A 89 -5.34 -1.68 -8.02
CA GLU A 89 -6.75 -1.94 -8.34
C GLU A 89 -7.67 -0.73 -8.05
N VAL A 90 -7.34 0.06 -7.03
CA VAL A 90 -8.23 1.13 -6.51
C VAL A 90 -7.83 2.54 -6.93
N THR A 91 -6.70 2.69 -7.63
CA THR A 91 -6.20 3.98 -8.12
C THR A 91 -6.44 4.14 -9.62
N ASP A 92 -6.29 5.37 -10.11
CA ASP A 92 -6.41 5.64 -11.54
C ASP A 92 -5.28 4.95 -12.34
N PRO A 93 -5.46 4.74 -13.66
CA PRO A 93 -4.49 4.00 -14.46
C PRO A 93 -3.07 4.59 -14.45
N GLN A 94 -2.92 5.91 -14.36
CA GLN A 94 -1.60 6.54 -14.35
C GLN A 94 -0.85 6.23 -13.05
N THR A 95 -1.54 6.35 -11.92
CA THR A 95 -1.01 5.99 -10.60
C THR A 95 -0.72 4.48 -10.52
N SER A 96 -1.64 3.64 -11.00
CA SER A 96 -1.48 2.18 -11.03
C SER A 96 -0.26 1.73 -11.85
N CYS A 97 -0.02 2.34 -13.02
CA CYS A 97 1.18 2.08 -13.81
C CYS A 97 2.47 2.47 -13.05
N THR A 98 2.46 3.61 -12.36
CA THR A 98 3.62 4.07 -11.59
C THR A 98 3.97 3.12 -10.45
N ILE A 99 2.95 2.68 -9.68
CA ILE A 99 3.14 1.70 -8.60
C ILE A 99 3.70 0.39 -9.16
N SER A 100 3.16 -0.07 -10.30
CA SER A 100 3.61 -1.31 -10.94
C SER A 100 5.08 -1.26 -11.36
N ASP A 101 5.51 -0.13 -11.94
CA ASP A 101 6.91 0.09 -12.33
C ASP A 101 7.84 0.15 -11.11
N GLU A 102 7.43 0.81 -10.03
CA GLU A 102 8.19 0.88 -8.79
C GLU A 102 8.28 -0.48 -8.09
N LEU A 103 7.17 -1.22 -8.07
CA LEU A 103 7.09 -2.57 -7.51
C LEU A 103 7.96 -3.55 -8.28
N CYS A 104 7.97 -3.47 -9.61
CA CYS A 104 8.83 -4.29 -10.47
C CYS A 104 10.31 -4.06 -10.14
N LYS A 105 10.73 -2.79 -10.03
CA LYS A 105 12.13 -2.43 -9.72
C LYS A 105 12.57 -2.97 -8.35
N ILE A 106 11.76 -2.76 -7.30
CA ILE A 106 12.13 -3.20 -5.95
C ILE A 106 12.12 -4.73 -5.82
N ASN A 107 11.21 -5.43 -6.52
CA ASN A 107 11.18 -6.88 -6.54
C ASN A 107 12.39 -7.49 -7.27
N LEU A 108 12.88 -6.84 -8.33
CA LEU A 108 14.12 -7.24 -8.99
C LEU A 108 15.32 -7.08 -8.05
N LEU A 109 15.44 -5.93 -7.37
CA LEU A 109 16.50 -5.69 -6.38
C LEU A 109 16.45 -6.71 -5.23
N TRP A 110 15.26 -7.01 -4.72
CA TRP A 110 15.06 -8.04 -3.70
C TRP A 110 15.46 -9.42 -4.19
N ALA A 111 15.07 -9.81 -5.40
CA ALA A 111 15.40 -11.12 -5.97
C ALA A 111 16.92 -11.30 -6.18
N ASP A 112 17.61 -10.25 -6.65
CA ASP A 112 19.07 -10.29 -6.81
C ASP A 112 19.79 -10.33 -5.46
N PHE A 113 19.27 -9.61 -4.48
CA PHE A 113 19.74 -9.69 -3.11
C PHE A 113 19.55 -11.09 -2.52
N ALA A 114 18.35 -11.68 -2.62
CA ALA A 114 18.04 -12.99 -2.07
C ALA A 114 18.84 -14.14 -2.71
N LYS A 115 19.33 -13.97 -3.95
CA LYS A 115 20.27 -14.93 -4.59
C LYS A 115 21.68 -14.86 -4.03
N THR A 116 22.07 -13.73 -3.43
CA THR A 116 23.45 -13.45 -2.97
C THR A 116 23.60 -13.48 -1.45
N ALA A 117 22.48 -13.47 -0.72
CA ALA A 117 22.38 -13.68 0.73
C ALA A 117 22.44 -15.17 1.10
#